data_AF-A0A158SS51-F1
#
_entry.id   AF-A0A158SS51-F1
#
_cell.length_a   1.000
_cell.length_b   1.000
_cell.length_c   1.000
_cell.angle_alpha   90.00
_cell.angle_beta   90.00
_cell.angle_gamma   90.00
#
_symmetry.space_group_name_H-M   'P 1'
#
loop_
_entity.id
_entity.type
_entity.pdbx_description
1 polymer ?
#
loop_
_entity_poly.entity_id
_entity_poly.type
_entity_poly.pdbx_seq_one_letter_code
_entity_poly.pdbx_strand_id
1 'polypeptide(L)'
;MIKQARPGNYEMRHASRLPVSLVVTAEHRRLGEIKLNIRNISAQGFMVQGGLDLQRGERLEVHLPIVGRMDALLVWSHDGRTGFQLERVMRDEDLRRLVRQFQDEPCIRDH
;
A
#
# COMPACT_ATOMS: atom_id res chain seq x y z
N MET A 1 -7.61 9.61 -39.78
CA MET A 1 -7.21 8.19 -39.57
C MET A 1 -6.34 8.13 -38.31
N ILE A 2 -6.92 7.71 -37.20
CA ILE A 2 -6.29 7.72 -35.87
C ILE A 2 -5.37 6.50 -35.70
N LYS A 3 -4.09 6.73 -35.45
CA LYS A 3 -3.08 5.69 -35.21
C LYS A 3 -3.35 5.05 -33.85
N GLN A 4 -3.55 3.73 -33.86
CA GLN A 4 -3.67 2.87 -32.70
C GLN A 4 -2.42 3.02 -31.81
N ALA A 5 -2.60 3.50 -30.58
CA ALA A 5 -1.58 3.48 -29.56
C ALA A 5 -1.41 2.03 -29.09
N ARG A 6 -0.19 1.50 -29.20
CA ARG A 6 0.20 0.22 -28.60
C ARG A 6 0.01 0.34 -27.09
N PRO A 7 -0.67 -0.61 -26.41
CA PRO A 7 -0.69 -0.62 -24.96
C PRO A 7 0.73 -0.95 -24.48
N GLY A 8 1.51 0.08 -24.17
CA GLY A 8 2.74 -0.11 -23.42
C GLY A 8 2.39 -0.73 -22.07
N ASN A 9 3.30 -1.51 -21.51
CA ASN A 9 3.21 -2.22 -20.21
C ASN A 9 2.80 -1.36 -18.98
N TYR A 10 2.39 -0.11 -19.16
CA TYR A 10 1.72 0.75 -18.19
C TYR A 10 0.30 0.29 -17.85
N GLU A 11 -0.36 -0.52 -18.69
CA GLU A 11 -1.74 -0.96 -18.46
C GLU A 11 -1.93 -2.03 -17.38
N MET A 12 -0.86 -2.63 -16.86
CA MET A 12 -0.92 -3.44 -15.62
C MET A 12 -0.99 -2.57 -14.35
N ARG A 13 -1.23 -1.26 -14.45
CA ARG A 13 -1.36 -0.33 -13.31
C ARG A 13 -2.78 -0.12 -12.81
N HIS A 14 -3.72 -0.99 -13.16
CA HIS A 14 -5.08 -0.98 -12.62
C HIS A 14 -5.37 -2.14 -11.66
N ALA A 15 -4.42 -2.46 -10.77
CA ALA A 15 -4.86 -2.90 -9.45
C ALA A 15 -5.56 -1.67 -8.83
N SER A 16 -6.90 -1.63 -8.87
CA SER A 16 -7.71 -0.53 -8.38
C SER A 16 -7.19 -0.08 -7.01
N ARG A 17 -6.49 1.06 -6.96
CA ARG A 17 -5.96 1.61 -5.72
C ARG A 17 -7.15 2.15 -4.96
N LEU A 18 -7.54 1.43 -3.93
CA LEU A 18 -8.69 1.80 -3.12
C LEU A 18 -8.17 2.75 -2.02
N PRO A 19 -8.76 3.95 -1.88
CA PRO A 19 -8.39 4.86 -0.81
C PRO A 19 -8.73 4.19 0.51
N VAL A 20 -7.80 4.23 1.46
CA VAL A 20 -7.96 3.68 2.81
C VAL A 20 -7.11 4.54 3.74
N SER A 21 -7.55 4.78 4.97
CA SER A 21 -6.70 5.38 6.00
C SER A 21 -6.48 4.35 7.08
N LEU A 22 -5.28 3.76 7.11
CA LEU A 22 -4.94 2.71 8.06
C LEU A 22 -3.53 2.93 8.57
N VAL A 23 -3.37 2.94 9.89
CA VAL A 23 -2.04 2.92 10.54
C VAL A 23 -1.70 1.48 10.89
N VAL A 24 -0.64 0.97 10.29
CA VAL A 24 -0.11 -0.36 10.60
C VAL A 24 1.31 -0.28 11.11
N THR A 25 1.69 -1.32 11.82
CA THR A 25 3.07 -1.54 12.22
C THR A 25 3.78 -2.36 11.15
N ALA A 26 5.03 -2.02 10.87
CA ALA A 26 5.91 -2.83 10.05
C ALA A 26 7.22 -3.09 10.78
N GLU A 27 7.84 -4.22 10.50
CA GLU A 27 9.15 -4.56 11.02
C GLU A 27 10.19 -4.45 9.90
N HIS A 28 11.24 -3.67 10.16
CA HIS A 28 12.39 -3.53 9.30
C HIS A 28 13.61 -4.19 9.94
N ARG A 29 14.34 -5.00 9.15
CA ARG A 29 15.52 -5.75 9.61
C ARG A 29 16.61 -4.91 10.31
N ARG A 30 16.71 -3.60 10.01
CA ARG A 30 17.71 -2.70 10.59
C ARG A 30 17.15 -1.67 11.56
N LEU A 31 15.92 -1.21 11.32
CA LEU A 31 15.31 -0.11 12.09
C LEU A 31 14.39 -0.64 13.20
N GLY A 32 14.06 -1.94 13.18
CA GLY A 32 13.09 -2.54 14.09
C GLY A 32 11.67 -2.17 13.67
N GLU A 33 10.82 -1.94 14.67
CA GLU A 33 9.41 -1.62 14.50
C GLU A 33 9.20 -0.18 14.00
N ILE A 34 8.48 0.00 12.90
CA ILE A 34 8.13 1.29 12.30
C ILE A 34 6.62 1.40 12.08
N LYS A 35 6.06 2.60 12.24
CA LYS A 35 4.64 2.85 11.96
C LYS A 35 4.47 3.37 10.52
N LEU A 36 3.54 2.76 9.80
CA LEU A 36 3.20 3.08 8.42
C LEU A 36 1.77 3.61 8.35
N ASN A 37 1.60 4.79 7.75
CA ASN A 37 0.27 5.36 7.51
C ASN A 37 -0.14 5.11 6.06
N ILE A 38 -0.87 4.01 5.83
CA ILE A 38 -1.34 3.62 4.50
C ILE A 38 -2.48 4.56 4.07
N ARG A 39 -2.33 5.17 2.89
CA ARG A 39 -3.32 6.07 2.26
C ARG A 39 -4.10 5.43 1.11
N ASN A 40 -3.52 4.40 0.51
CA ASN A 40 -4.19 3.57 -0.48
C ASN A 40 -3.60 2.18 -0.48
N ILE A 41 -4.44 1.19 -0.78
CA ILE A 41 -4.08 -0.21 -0.84
C ILE A 41 -4.63 -0.84 -2.12
N SER A 42 -3.93 -1.85 -2.61
CA SER A 42 -4.29 -2.66 -3.77
C SER A 42 -3.77 -4.08 -3.56
N ALA A 43 -4.19 -5.03 -4.39
CA ALA A 43 -3.76 -6.42 -4.26
C ALA A 43 -2.24 -6.62 -4.39
N GLN A 44 -1.54 -5.71 -5.07
CA GLN A 44 -0.11 -5.84 -5.36
C GLN A 44 0.77 -4.87 -4.56
N GLY A 45 0.19 -3.95 -3.80
CA GLY A 45 0.97 -2.90 -3.16
C GLY A 45 0.11 -1.83 -2.52
N PHE A 46 0.77 -0.91 -1.82
CA PHE A 46 0.14 0.16 -1.09
C PHE A 46 1.04 1.38 -1.06
N MET A 47 0.45 2.55 -0.84
CA MET A 47 1.19 3.78 -0.61
C MET A 47 1.01 4.19 0.83
N VAL A 48 2.12 4.58 1.45
CA VAL A 48 2.11 5.21 2.76
C VAL A 48 2.48 6.68 2.65
N GLN A 49 1.93 7.45 3.57
CA GLN A 49 2.35 8.81 3.83
C GLN A 49 3.23 8.82 5.08
N GLY A 50 4.34 9.54 5.02
CA GLY A 50 5.33 9.62 6.08
C GLY A 50 6.74 9.62 5.51
N GLY A 51 7.60 10.46 6.08
CA GLY A 51 9.04 10.41 5.84
C GLY A 51 9.61 9.18 6.53
N LEU A 52 9.82 8.11 5.77
CA LEU A 52 10.54 6.93 6.23
C LEU A 52 12.00 7.09 5.83
N ASP A 53 12.92 6.86 6.77
CA ASP A 53 14.35 6.81 6.51
C ASP A 53 14.72 5.45 5.88
N LEU A 54 14.05 5.15 4.77
CA LEU A 54 14.17 3.90 4.01
C LEU A 54 14.60 4.22 2.58
N GLN A 55 15.47 3.37 2.06
CA GLN A 55 15.96 3.48 0.69
C GLN A 55 15.18 2.57 -0.25
N ARG A 56 15.16 2.93 -1.53
CA ARG A 56 14.57 2.09 -2.57
C ARG A 56 15.26 0.73 -2.62
N GLY A 57 14.45 -0.32 -2.65
CA GLY A 57 14.93 -1.71 -2.61
C GLY A 57 14.93 -2.34 -1.21
N GLU A 58 14.70 -1.55 -0.15
CA GLU A 58 14.54 -2.11 1.20
C GLU A 58 13.24 -2.90 1.33
N ARG A 59 13.27 -3.94 2.16
CA ARG A 59 12.12 -4.82 2.45
C ARG A 59 11.70 -4.66 3.89
N LEU A 60 10.39 -4.63 4.11
CA LEU A 60 9.78 -4.62 5.44
C LEU A 60 8.68 -5.68 5.53
N GLU A 61 8.46 -6.18 6.74
CA GLU A 61 7.31 -7.03 7.06
C GLU A 61 6.19 -6.14 7.58
N VAL A 62 5.16 -5.88 6.77
CA VAL A 62 4.00 -5.09 7.20
C VAL A 62 2.96 -6.00 7.86
N HIS A 63 2.42 -5.55 8.99
CA HIS A 63 1.39 -6.29 9.73
C HIS A 63 0.03 -5.68 9.40
N LEU A 64 -0.65 -6.26 8.41
CA LEU A 64 -1.97 -5.83 8.00
C LEU A 64 -3.04 -6.49 8.88
N PRO A 65 -4.04 -5.73 9.36
CA PRO A 65 -5.20 -6.32 10.02
C PRO A 65 -5.93 -7.23 9.02
N ILE A 66 -6.46 -8.37 9.49
CA ILE A 66 -7.16 -9.40 8.71
C ILE A 66 -6.22 -10.27 7.86
N VAL A 67 -5.31 -9.69 7.09
CA VAL A 67 -4.42 -10.44 6.17
C VAL A 67 -3.24 -11.08 6.92
N GLY A 68 -2.74 -10.39 7.95
CA GLY A 68 -1.55 -10.78 8.70
C GLY A 68 -0.27 -10.14 8.16
N ARG A 69 0.83 -10.87 8.27
CA ARG A 69 2.18 -10.38 7.92
C ARG A 69 2.44 -10.53 6.43
N MET A 70 2.91 -9.47 5.80
CA MET A 70 3.27 -9.48 4.38
C MET A 70 4.61 -8.81 4.14
N ASP A 71 5.41 -9.39 3.25
CA ASP A 71 6.65 -8.80 2.77
C ASP A 71 6.36 -7.70 1.75
N ALA A 72 6.83 -6.49 2.02
CA ALA A 72 6.68 -5.34 1.15
C ALA A 72 8.02 -4.71 0.80
N LEU A 73 8.24 -4.50 -0.50
CA LEU A 73 9.44 -3.90 -1.08
C LEU A 73 9.20 -2.42 -1.37
N LEU A 74 10.12 -1.57 -0.94
CA LEU A 74 10.11 -0.15 -1.27
C LEU A 74 10.48 0.05 -2.75
N VAL A 75 9.52 0.48 -3.57
CA VAL A 75 9.73 0.71 -5.01
C VAL A 75 10.13 2.15 -5.30
N TRP A 76 9.55 3.10 -4.57
CA TRP A 76 9.86 4.52 -4.72
C TRP A 76 9.54 5.26 -3.42
N SER A 77 10.35 6.28 -3.12
CA SER A 77 10.11 7.26 -2.07
C SER A 77 10.22 8.63 -2.70
N HIS A 78 9.23 9.49 -2.47
CA HIS A 78 9.22 10.84 -3.00
C HIS A 78 8.41 11.76 -2.08
N ASP A 79 9.01 12.86 -1.63
CA ASP A 79 8.32 13.94 -0.91
C ASP A 79 7.46 13.45 0.28
N GLY A 80 8.05 12.62 1.15
CA GLY A 80 7.33 12.05 2.30
C GLY A 80 6.21 11.06 1.93
N ARG A 81 6.20 10.56 0.69
CA ARG A 81 5.32 9.47 0.24
C ARG A 81 6.17 8.30 -0.18
N THR A 82 5.77 7.12 0.23
CA THR A 82 6.53 5.90 -0.08
C THR A 82 5.59 4.87 -0.67
N GLY A 83 5.95 4.34 -1.83
CA GLY A 83 5.23 3.27 -2.50
C GLY A 83 5.87 1.93 -2.24
N PHE A 84 5.09 1.02 -1.69
CA PHE A 84 5.48 -0.35 -1.43
C PHE A 84 4.78 -1.32 -2.38
N GLN A 85 5.53 -2.29 -2.87
CA GLN A 85 5.03 -3.42 -3.64
C GLN A 85 5.10 -4.67 -2.77
N LEU A 86 3.98 -5.39 -2.66
CA LEU A 86 3.96 -6.66 -1.96
C LEU A 86 4.70 -7.71 -2.77
N GLU A 87 5.57 -8.49 -2.14
CA GLU A 87 6.25 -9.61 -2.82
C GLU A 87 5.24 -10.71 -3.20
N ARG A 88 4.15 -10.82 -2.43
CA ARG A 88 3.04 -11.74 -2.69
C ARG A 88 1.76 -10.95 -2.92
N VAL A 89 1.02 -11.33 -3.95
CA VAL A 89 -0.30 -10.74 -4.24
C VAL A 89 -1.26 -11.09 -3.10
N MET A 90 -1.88 -10.07 -2.51
CA MET A 90 -2.95 -10.23 -1.53
C MET A 90 -4.18 -10.84 -2.20
N ARG A 91 -4.88 -11.74 -1.50
CA ARG A 91 -6.14 -12.27 -2.01
C ARG A 91 -7.18 -11.17 -2.10
N ASP A 92 -7.96 -11.23 -3.16
CA ASP A 92 -9.00 -10.26 -3.47
C ASP A 92 -10.12 -10.23 -2.41
N GLU A 93 -10.38 -11.35 -1.73
CA GLU A 93 -11.29 -11.43 -0.57
C GLU A 93 -10.79 -10.63 0.64
N ASP A 94 -9.49 -10.74 0.96
CA ASP A 94 -8.86 -10.05 2.09
C ASP A 94 -8.79 -8.56 1.82
N LEU A 95 -8.44 -8.18 0.58
CA LEU A 95 -8.44 -6.79 0.13
C LEU A 95 -9.82 -6.17 0.33
N ARG A 96 -10.89 -6.84 -0.14
CA ARG A 96 -12.27 -6.35 0.04
C ARG A 96 -12.68 -6.22 1.50
N ARG A 97 -12.28 -7.16 2.37
CA ARG A 97 -12.55 -7.10 3.81
C ARG A 97 -11.86 -5.91 4.47
N LEU A 98 -10.57 -5.74 4.17
CA LEU A 98 -9.76 -4.64 4.69
C LEU A 98 -10.33 -3.30 4.22
N VAL A 99 -10.61 -3.19 2.93
CA VAL A 99 -11.21 -2.00 2.33
C VAL A 99 -12.58 -1.71 2.96
N ARG A 100 -13.49 -2.69 3.10
CA ARG A 100 -14.78 -2.46 3.78
C ARG A 100 -14.63 -1.98 5.22
N GLN A 101 -13.65 -2.51 5.95
CA GLN A 101 -13.45 -2.18 7.35
C GLN A 101 -12.85 -0.77 7.55
N PHE A 102 -12.01 -0.31 6.63
CA PHE A 102 -11.23 0.92 6.78
C PHE A 102 -11.50 2.00 5.73
N GLN A 103 -12.38 1.76 4.74
CA GLN A 103 -12.95 2.82 3.88
C GLN A 103 -14.02 3.63 4.61
N ASP A 104 -14.73 3.00 5.53
CA ASP A 104 -15.91 3.55 6.20
C ASP A 104 -15.56 4.23 7.54
N GLU A 105 -14.38 4.84 7.66
CA GLU A 105 -14.17 5.87 8.68
C GLU A 105 -14.48 7.25 8.07
N PRO A 106 -15.76 7.68 8.02
CA PRO A 106 -16.04 9.09 7.84
C PRO A 106 -15.43 9.82 9.05
N CYS A 107 -14.64 10.87 8.81
CA CYS A 107 -14.13 11.72 9.88
C CYS A 107 -15.23 12.57 10.54
N ILE A 108 -16.44 12.02 10.77
CA ILE A 108 -17.57 12.77 11.31
C ILE A 108 -18.39 11.89 12.26
N ARG A 109 -18.05 11.97 13.54
CA ARG A 109 -19.02 11.88 14.64
C ARG A 109 -18.64 12.91 15.70
N ASP A 110 -18.95 14.17 15.40
CA ASP A 110 -19.17 15.21 16.39
C ASP A 110 -20.66 15.53 16.37
N HIS A 111 -21.38 15.13 17.42
CA HIS A 111 -22.67 15.68 17.84
C HIS A 111 -22.77 15.55 19.36
#